data_AF-A0A0D8HD08-F1
#
_entry.id   AF-A0A0D8HD08-F1
#
_cell.length_a   1.000
_cell.length_b   1.000
_cell.length_c   1.000
_cell.angle_alpha   90.00
_cell.angle_beta   90.00
_cell.angle_gamma   90.00
#
_symmetry.space_group_name_H-M   'P 1'
#
loop_
_entity.id
_entity.type
_entity.pdbx_description
1 polymer ?
#
loop_
_entity_poly.entity_id
_entity_poly.type
_entity_poly.pdbx_seq_one_letter_code
_entity_poly.pdbx_strand_id
1 'polypeptide(L)' 'MICERVVAEELDRSRLENLFLVGVDESSYRKHHNYLTLVTNHETGKIIYGAKGKRQVA' A
#
# COMPACT_ATOMS: atom_id res chain seq x y z
N MET A 1 -2.75 -11.04 -11.87
CA MET A 1 -2.52 -9.60 -11.58
C MET A 1 -1.68 -9.46 -10.31
N ILE A 2 -0.89 -8.38 -10.11
CA ILE A 2 -0.04 -8.22 -8.91
C ILE A 2 -0.86 -8.26 -7.61
N CYS A 3 -2.08 -7.70 -7.62
CA CYS A 3 -2.97 -7.65 -6.47
C CYS A 3 -3.41 -9.06 -6.01
N GLU A 4 -3.80 -9.96 -6.93
CA GLU A 4 -4.19 -11.33 -6.58
C GLU A 4 -3.06 -12.10 -5.88
N ARG A 5 -1.81 -11.92 -6.35
CA ARG A 5 -0.65 -12.60 -5.79
C ARG A 5 -0.35 -12.12 -4.36
N VAL A 6 -0.35 -10.81 -4.13
CA VAL A 6 -0.05 -10.23 -2.81
C VAL A 6 -1.15 -10.58 -1.79
N VAL A 7 -2.40 -10.69 -2.24
CA VAL A 7 -3.55 -11.04 -1.39
C VAL A 7 -3.51 -12.50 -0.96
N ALA A 8 -3.00 -13.39 -1.82
CA ALA A 8 -2.85 -14.79 -1.48
C ALA A 8 -1.85 -15.04 -0.33
N GLU A 9 -0.96 -14.08 -0.05
CA GLU A 9 0.09 -14.26 0.95
C GLU A 9 -0.27 -13.74 2.34
N GLU A 10 -1.06 -12.66 2.52
CA GLU A 10 -1.14 -12.00 3.85
C GLU A 10 -2.44 -11.23 4.19
N LEU A 11 -3.55 -11.35 3.43
CA LEU A 11 -4.74 -10.50 3.64
C LEU A 11 -6.09 -11.23 3.65
N ASP A 12 -6.99 -10.79 4.53
CA ASP A 12 -8.42 -11.08 4.44
C ASP A 12 -8.98 -10.52 3.11
N ARG A 13 -9.58 -11.41 2.32
CA ARG A 13 -10.12 -11.12 0.98
C ARG A 13 -11.27 -10.14 0.99
N SER A 14 -12.04 -10.07 2.09
CA SER A 14 -13.19 -9.17 2.22
C SER A 14 -12.80 -7.68 2.09
N ARG A 15 -11.55 -7.34 2.42
CA ARG A 15 -11.03 -5.97 2.34
C ARG A 15 -10.89 -5.42 0.92
N LEU A 16 -11.01 -6.28 -0.09
CA LEU A 16 -10.89 -5.93 -1.50
C LEU A 16 -12.26 -5.87 -2.18
N GLU A 17 -13.34 -6.21 -1.47
CA GLU A 17 -14.69 -6.03 -2.00
C GLU A 17 -14.88 -4.56 -2.35
N ASN A 18 -15.27 -4.32 -3.60
CA ASN A 18 -15.44 -2.98 -4.19
C ASN A 18 -14.19 -2.11 -4.25
N LEU A 19 -12.99 -2.70 -4.16
CA LEU A 19 -11.74 -1.97 -4.26
C LEU A 19 -11.29 -1.85 -5.74
N PHE A 20 -11.98 -1.00 -6.52
CA PHE A 20 -11.71 -0.83 -7.95
C PHE A 20 -10.76 0.34 -8.26
N LEU A 21 -10.70 1.34 -7.37
CA LEU A 21 -9.85 2.51 -7.51
C LEU A 21 -8.86 2.56 -6.35
N VAL A 22 -7.62 2.13 -6.62
CA VAL A 22 -6.53 2.13 -5.64
C VAL A 22 -5.40 3.05 -6.04
N GLY A 23 -4.93 3.83 -5.08
CA GLY A 23 -3.73 4.64 -5.19
C GLY A 23 -2.59 3.94 -4.50
N VAL A 24 -1.44 3.87 -5.16
CA VAL A 24 -0.18 3.41 -4.54
C VAL A 24 0.78 4.58 -4.57
N ASP A 25 1.25 4.99 -3.39
CA ASP A 25 2.18 6.11 -3.25
C ASP A 25 3.36 5.72 -2.35
N GLU A 26 4.51 6.36 -2.59
CA GLU A 26 5.67 6.31 -1.70
C GLU A 26 5.95 7.69 -1.14
N SER A 27 5.64 7.87 0.14
CA SER A 27 5.79 9.14 0.84
C SER A 27 7.04 9.13 1.73
N SER A 28 7.90 10.13 1.57
CA SER A 28 9.07 10.32 2.45
C SER A 28 8.64 10.93 3.79
N TYR A 29 9.16 10.42 4.89
CA TYR A 29 8.88 10.94 6.23
C TYR A 29 10.17 11.11 7.05
N ARG A 30 10.18 12.15 7.90
CA ARG A 30 11.31 12.56 8.75
C ARG A 30 12.62 12.80 7.98
N LYS A 31 13.63 13.31 8.70
CA LYS A 31 15.01 13.39 8.18
C LYS A 31 15.59 11.97 8.04
N HIS A 32 16.50 11.77 7.08
CA HIS A 32 17.20 10.51 6.75
C HIS A 32 16.50 9.55 5.76
N HIS A 33 15.78 10.07 4.76
CA HIS A 33 15.28 9.26 3.63
C HIS A 33 14.52 8.00 4.08
N ASN A 34 13.58 8.16 5.02
CA ASN A 34 12.67 7.08 5.35
C ASN A 34 11.44 7.20 4.46
N TYR A 35 10.97 6.06 3.97
CA TYR A 35 9.83 6.00 3.06
C TYR A 35 8.74 5.12 3.63
N LEU A 36 7.49 5.45 3.33
CA LEU A 36 6.32 4.60 3.57
C LEU A 36 5.65 4.33 2.24
N THR A 37 5.38 3.06 1.96
CA THR A 37 4.49 2.66 0.89
C THR A 37 3.08 2.64 1.44
N LEU A 38 2.18 3.40 0.83
CA LEU A 38 0.79 3.50 1.22
C LEU A 38 -0.12 3.01 0.08
N VAL A 39 -1.17 2.30 0.44
CA VAL A 39 -2.26 1.96 -0.49
C VAL A 39 -3.55 2.61 0.01
N THR A 40 -4.19 3.37 -0.86
CA THR A 40 -5.38 4.15 -0.58
C THR A 40 -6.56 3.62 -1.38
N ASN A 41 -7.73 3.51 -0.77
CA ASN A 41 -9.00 3.38 -1.48
C ASN A 41 -9.43 4.78 -1.94
N HIS A 42 -9.42 5.05 -3.26
CA HIS A 42 -9.70 6.38 -3.81
C HIS A 42 -11.17 6.79 -3.72
N GLU A 43 -12.11 5.85 -3.60
CA GLU A 43 -13.53 6.16 -3.42
C GLU A 43 -13.80 6.76 -2.03
N THR A 44 -13.14 6.22 -1.01
CA THR A 44 -13.35 6.61 0.39
C THR A 44 -12.28 7.56 0.94
N GLY A 45 -11.14 7.69 0.23
CA GLY A 45 -9.96 8.42 0.68
C GLY A 45 -9.21 7.76 1.85
N LYS A 46 -9.53 6.51 2.22
CA LYS A 46 -8.94 5.81 3.37
C LYS A 46 -7.68 5.04 2.98
N ILE A 47 -6.68 5.07 3.86
CA ILE A 47 -5.51 4.18 3.76
C ILE A 47 -5.93 2.78 4.20
N ILE A 48 -5.72 1.79 3.33
CA ILE A 48 -6.06 0.39 3.59
C ILE A 48 -4.82 -0.47 3.83
N TYR A 49 -3.62 0.02 3.50
CA TYR A 49 -2.36 -0.65 3.77
C TYR A 49 -1.23 0.37 3.91
N GLY A 50 -0.32 0.08 4.83
CA GLY A 50 0.91 0.84 5.01
C GLY A 50 2.06 -0.09 5.35
N ALA A 51 3.18 0.09 4.66
CA ALA A 51 4.42 -0.62 4.95
C ALA A 51 5.60 0.33 4.93
N LYS A 52 6.67 -0.05 5.62
CA LYS A 52 7.95 0.62 5.48
C LYS A 52 8.41 0.48 4.03
N GLY A 53 8.68 1.61 3.37
CA GLY A 53 9.21 1.64 2.02
C GLY A 53 10.54 0.90 1.94
N LYS A 54 10.84 0.35 0.77
CA LYS A 54 12.11 -0.36 0.56
C LYS A 54 13.24 0.64 0.77
N ARG A 55 14.10 0.37 1.75
CA ARG A 55 15.37 1.10 1.87
C ARG A 55 16.18 0.75 0.62
N GLN A 56 16.57 1.75 -0.19
CA GLN A 56 17.69 1.53 -1.10
C GLN A 56 18.90 1.23 -0.23
N VAL A 57 19.23 -0.06 -0.10
CA VAL A 57 20.57 -0.47 0.32
C VAL A 57 21.47 -0.12 -0.86
N ALA A 58 22.33 0.88 -0.63
CA ALA A 58 23.48 1.14 -1.50
C ALA A 58 24.45 -0.04 -1.45
#